data_AF-A0A8T4VE20-F1
#
_entry.id   AF-A0A8T4VE20-F1
#
_cell.length_a   1.000
_cell.length_b   1.000
_cell.length_c   1.000
_cell.angle_alpha   90.00
_cell.angle_beta   90.00
_cell.angle_gamma   90.00
#
_symmetry.space_group_name_H-M   'P 1'
#
loop_
_entity.id
_entity.type
_entity.pdbx_description
1 polymer ?
#
loop_
_entity_poly.entity_id
_entity_poly.type
_entity_poly.pdbx_seq_one_letter_code
_entity_poly.pdbx_strand_id
1 'polypeptide(L)' 'MVRILVSIPDGTWKIIEKSLKGKIGEKDSEIIRNIVMAYLSEKGYLKEERGKTV' A
#
# COMPACT_ATOMS: atom_id res chain seq x y z
N MET A 1 10.40 -11.46 3.66
CA MET A 1 9.12 -10.71 3.57
C MET A 1 8.68 -10.39 4.98
N VAL A 2 8.50 -9.12 5.31
CA VAL A 2 7.95 -8.72 6.61
C VAL A 2 6.43 -8.87 6.56
N ARG A 3 5.82 -9.45 7.60
CA ARG A 3 4.36 -9.60 7.73
C ARG A 3 3.87 -8.75 8.90
N ILE A 4 2.81 -8.00 8.67
CA ILE A 4 2.18 -7.12 9.66
C ILE A 4 0.68 -7.36 9.61
N LEU A 5 0.06 -7.53 10.77
CA LEU A 5 -1.40 -7.58 10.90
C LEU A 5 -1.90 -6.19 11.27
N VAL A 6 -2.93 -5.71 10.58
CA VAL A 6 -3.56 -4.42 10.85
C VAL A 6 -5.07 -4.59 10.92
N SER A 7 -5.71 -3.77 11.76
CA SER A 7 -7.16 -3.67 11.83
C SER A 7 -7.59 -2.39 11.13
N ILE A 8 -8.42 -2.53 10.09
CA ILE A 8 -8.99 -1.40 9.34
C ILE A 8 -10.49 -1.38 9.62
N PRO A 9 -11.11 -0.22 9.91
CA PRO A 9 -12.55 -0.13 10.08
C PRO A 9 -13.30 -0.65 8.85
N ASP A 10 -14.39 -1.41 9.06
CA ASP A 10 -15.16 -2.04 7.97
C ASP A 10 -15.66 -1.03 6.93
N GLY A 11 -16.10 0.16 7.38
CA GLY A 11 -16.54 1.22 6.49
C GLY A 11 -15.44 1.67 5.54
N THR A 12 -14.22 1.82 6.04
CA THR A 12 -13.04 2.17 5.25
C THR A 12 -12.66 1.06 4.29
N TRP A 13 -12.67 -0.20 4.75
CA TRP A 13 -12.35 -1.34 3.92
C TRP A 13 -13.33 -1.50 2.74
N LYS A 14 -14.63 -1.31 2.98
CA LYS A 14 -15.65 -1.33 1.91
C LYS A 14 -15.41 -0.30 0.82
N ILE A 15 -14.96 0.90 1.19
CA ILE A 15 -14.64 1.97 0.22
C ILE A 15 -13.41 1.58 -0.61
N ILE A 16 -12.38 1.04 0.04
CA ILE A 16 -11.16 0.54 -0.60
C ILE A 16 -11.52 -0.57 -1.59
N GLU A 17 -12.24 -1.60 -1.14
CA GLU A 17 -12.59 -2.74 -1.97
C GLU A 17 -13.40 -2.33 -3.19
N LYS A 18 -14.46 -1.53 -3.00
CA LYS A 18 -15.33 -1.10 -4.10
C LYS A 18 -14.61 -0.22 -5.12
N SER A 19 -13.66 0.60 -4.68
CA SER A 19 -13.02 1.60 -5.55
C SER A 19 -11.79 1.07 -6.26
N LEU A 20 -11.06 0.15 -5.62
CA LEU A 20 -9.67 -0.19 -5.95
C LEU A 20 -9.47 -1.65 -6.37
N LYS A 21 -10.30 -2.60 -5.92
CA LYS A 21 -10.23 -4.00 -6.35
C LYS A 21 -10.50 -4.09 -7.86
N GLY A 22 -9.71 -4.87 -8.59
CA GLY A 22 -9.77 -4.92 -10.06
C GLY A 22 -9.05 -3.80 -10.78
N LYS A 23 -8.61 -2.74 -10.08
CA LYS A 23 -7.85 -1.62 -10.69
C LYS A 23 -6.38 -1.63 -10.31
N ILE A 24 -6.10 -1.81 -9.02
CA ILE A 24 -4.73 -1.76 -8.48
C ILE A 24 -4.34 -3.07 -7.79
N GLY A 25 -5.13 -4.14 -7.95
CA GLY A 25 -4.85 -5.45 -7.39
C GLY A 25 -6.12 -6.28 -7.21
N GLU A 26 -5.93 -7.59 -7.06
CA GLU A 26 -7.02 -8.56 -6.86
C GLU A 26 -7.12 -9.01 -5.40
N LYS A 27 -5.96 -9.12 -4.72
CA LYS A 27 -5.85 -9.59 -3.34
C LYS A 27 -5.71 -8.43 -2.38
N ASP A 28 -6.24 -8.59 -1.17
CA ASP A 28 -6.23 -7.55 -0.13
C ASP A 28 -4.81 -7.04 0.18
N SER A 29 -3.85 -7.96 0.31
CA SER A 29 -2.45 -7.63 0.58
C SER A 29 -1.76 -6.87 -0.56
N GLU A 30 -2.18 -7.14 -1.81
CA GLU A 30 -1.67 -6.43 -2.99
C GLU A 30 -2.22 -5.02 -3.05
N ILE A 31 -3.52 -4.86 -2.83
CA ILE A 31 -4.19 -3.55 -2.79
C ILE A 31 -3.54 -2.67 -1.71
N ILE A 32 -3.40 -3.18 -0.48
CA ILE A 32 -2.77 -2.43 0.62
C ILE A 32 -1.31 -2.11 0.30
N ARG A 33 -0.53 -3.06 -0.23
CA ARG A 33 0.86 -2.82 -0.64
C ARG A 33 0.95 -1.68 -1.64
N ASN A 34 0.10 -1.68 -2.67
CA ASN A 34 0.16 -0.69 -3.74
C ASN A 34 -0.26 0.70 -3.23
N ILE A 35 -1.24 0.78 -2.33
CA ILE A 35 -1.61 2.04 -1.64
C ILE A 35 -0.43 2.57 -0.83
N VAL A 36 0.21 1.73 -0.01
CA VAL A 36 1.34 2.14 0.83
C VAL A 36 2.52 2.61 -0.04
N MET A 37 2.87 1.85 -1.09
CA MET A 37 3.96 2.22 -1.99
C MET A 37 3.69 3.55 -2.72
N ALA A 38 2.46 3.77 -3.19
CA ALA A 38 2.06 5.02 -3.82
C ALA A 38 2.19 6.19 -2.83
N TYR A 39 1.64 6.06 -1.63
CA TYR A 39 1.76 7.08 -0.58
C TYR A 39 3.22 7.40 -0.24
N LEU A 40 4.06 6.38 -0.07
CA LEU A 40 5.48 6.58 0.25
C LEU A 40 6.24 7.27 -0.88
N SER A 41 5.91 6.95 -2.13
CA SER A 41 6.47 7.58 -3.32
C SER A 41 6.07 9.05 -3.42
N GLU A 42 4.78 9.36 -3.24
CA GLU A 42 4.23 10.72 -3.27
C GLU A 42 4.85 11.61 -2.19
N LYS A 43 5.09 11.06 -1.00
CA LYS A 43 5.74 11.76 0.10
C LYS A 43 7.27 11.84 -0.02
N GLY A 44 7.85 11.15 -1.01
CA GLY A 44 9.30 11.16 -1.25
C GLY A 44 10.10 10.26 -0.31
N TYR A 45 9.47 9.44 0.54
CA TYR A 45 10.17 8.51 1.42
C TYR A 45 10.98 7.45 0.64
N LEU A 46 10.57 7.15 -0.59
CA LEU A 46 11.31 6.22 -1.46
C LEU A 46 12.45 6.88 -2.26
N LYS A 47 12.59 8.21 -2.21
CA LYS A 47 13.65 8.93 -2.97
C LYS A 47 15.00 8.92 -2.25
N GLU A 48 15.02 8.66 -0.95
CA GLU A 48 16.20 8.84 -0.11
C GLU A 48 17.19 7.66 -0.14
N GLU A 49 16.79 6.49 -0.67
CA GLU A 49 17.63 5.27 -0.67
C GLU A 49 18.45 5.01 -1.94
N ARG A 50 18.50 5.94 -2.91
CA ARG A 50 19.42 5.80 -4.06
C ARG A 50 20.88 6.20 -3.76
N GLY A 51 21.20 6.54 -2.52
CA GLY A 51 22.51 7.06 -2.10
C GLY A 51 23.34 6.19 -1.16
N LYS A 52 22.92 4.96 -0.84
CA LYS A 52 23.75 4.05 -0.02
C LYS A 52 23.82 2.67 -0.66
N THR A 53 24.65 2.58 -1.70
CA THR A 53 25.42 1.36 -1.96
C THR A 53 26.25 1.07 -0.71
N VAL A 54 25.99 -0.07 -0.08
CA VAL A 54 26.99 -0.77 0.73
C VAL A 54 27.12 -2.16 0.14
#